data_AF-M5C8F0-F1
#
_entry.id   AF-M5C8F0-F1
#
_cell.length_a   1.000
_cell.length_b   1.000
_cell.length_c   1.000
_cell.angle_alpha   90.00
_cell.angle_beta   90.00
_cell.angle_gamma   90.00
#
_symmetry.space_group_name_H-M   'P 1'
#
loop_
_entity.id
_entity.type
_entity.pdbx_description
1 polymer ?
#
loop_
_entity_poly.entity_id
_entity_poly.type
_entity_poly.pdbx_seq_one_letter_code
_entity_poly.pdbx_strand_id
1 'polypeptide(L)'
;MSPSEEFVKEYETCPAAARACCRFVENGSTLIDPYGLKLYRRQIPGSDGKGLVIGVETPSGEIRPIAIIENDLSNETGRGIYFTGTIPADMSQSFVACLRKSAQLHPVYRHMIYLDYLRMLQNRSASLIWDWWKSGLDMDGLDKKIDQGQ
;
A
#
# COMPACT_ATOMS: atom_id res chain seq x y z
N MET A 1 22.69 -8.56 7.08
CA MET A 1 21.75 -8.28 5.97
C MET A 1 22.10 -6.90 5.46
N SER A 2 22.43 -6.76 4.17
CA SER A 2 22.61 -5.45 3.57
C SER A 2 21.32 -4.64 3.70
N PRO A 3 21.36 -3.31 3.89
CA PRO A 3 20.13 -2.52 3.89
C PRO A 3 19.43 -2.71 2.55
N SER A 4 18.14 -3.03 2.58
CA SER A 4 17.31 -2.97 1.38
C SER A 4 17.28 -1.52 0.89
N GLU A 5 17.55 -1.27 -0.38
CA GLU A 5 17.47 0.06 -0.96
C GLU A 5 16.00 0.50 -1.02
N GLU A 6 15.67 1.58 -0.30
CA GLU A 6 14.31 2.10 -0.21
C GLU A 6 14.19 3.39 -1.04
N PHE A 7 13.34 3.35 -2.07
CA PHE A 7 13.04 4.50 -2.90
C PHE A 7 11.76 5.18 -2.43
N VAL A 8 11.88 6.34 -1.79
CA VAL A 8 10.73 7.09 -1.28
C VAL A 8 10.33 8.19 -2.26
N LYS A 9 9.05 8.29 -2.60
CA LYS A 9 8.48 9.40 -3.38
C LYS A 9 7.13 9.84 -2.83
N GLU A 10 6.92 11.15 -2.87
CA GLU A 10 5.65 11.76 -2.50
C GLU A 10 4.72 11.90 -3.70
N TYR A 11 3.44 11.71 -3.46
CA TYR A 11 2.36 11.86 -4.43
C TYR A 11 1.23 12.69 -3.85
N GLU A 12 0.62 13.51 -4.69
CA GLU A 12 -0.51 14.37 -4.32
C GLU A 12 -1.82 13.59 -4.13
N THR A 13 -1.95 12.43 -4.77
CA THR A 13 -3.20 11.67 -4.83
C THR A 13 -2.95 10.18 -4.58
N CYS A 14 -3.90 9.53 -3.92
CA CYS A 14 -3.92 8.10 -3.66
C CYS A 14 -3.78 7.26 -4.95
N PRO A 15 -4.52 7.55 -6.03
CA PRO A 15 -4.41 6.77 -7.26
C PRO A 15 -3.05 6.90 -7.93
N ALA A 16 -2.40 8.07 -7.84
CA ALA A 16 -1.06 8.24 -8.36
C ALA A 16 -0.04 7.41 -7.56
N ALA A 17 -0.13 7.43 -6.23
CA ALA A 17 0.73 6.64 -5.35
C ALA A 17 0.56 5.13 -5.56
N ALA A 18 -0.69 4.66 -5.55
CA ALA A 18 -1.03 3.25 -5.76
C ALA A 18 -0.54 2.75 -7.13
N ARG A 19 -0.77 3.53 -8.18
CA ARG A 19 -0.32 3.20 -9.54
C ARG A 19 1.20 3.16 -9.65
N ALA A 20 1.89 4.11 -9.02
CA ALA A 20 3.35 4.11 -9.00
C ALA A 20 3.90 2.89 -8.26
N CYS A 21 3.28 2.51 -7.13
CA CYS A 21 3.60 1.29 -6.40
C CYS A 21 3.44 0.04 -7.28
N CYS A 22 2.28 -0.15 -7.91
CA CYS A 22 2.05 -1.29 -8.82
C CYS A 22 3.05 -1.33 -9.98
N ARG A 23 3.38 -0.17 -10.57
CA ARG A 23 4.39 -0.07 -11.64
C ARG A 23 5.79 -0.47 -11.18
N PHE A 24 6.16 -0.12 -9.95
CA PHE A 24 7.44 -0.53 -9.39
C PHE A 24 7.49 -2.05 -9.16
N VAL A 25 6.41 -2.64 -8.64
CA VAL A 25 6.31 -4.08 -8.40
C VAL A 25 6.38 -4.89 -9.71
N GLU A 26 5.78 -4.37 -10.78
CA GLU A 26 5.84 -4.97 -12.13
C GLU A 26 7.12 -4.60 -12.91
N ASN A 27 8.10 -3.96 -12.26
CA ASN A 27 9.32 -3.55 -12.95
C ASN A 27 10.16 -4.77 -13.37
N GLY A 28 10.62 -4.78 -14.63
CA GLY A 28 11.51 -5.79 -15.19
C GLY A 28 10.90 -7.20 -15.28
N SER A 29 10.39 -7.59 -16.46
CA SER A 29 9.92 -8.94 -16.85
C SER A 29 8.89 -9.65 -15.95
N THR A 30 8.58 -9.10 -14.77
CA THR A 30 7.77 -9.70 -13.73
C THR A 30 6.34 -9.25 -13.95
N LEU A 31 5.61 -10.00 -14.77
CA LEU A 31 4.17 -9.85 -14.89
C LEU A 31 3.51 -10.51 -13.68
N ILE A 32 2.77 -9.72 -12.91
CA ILE A 32 1.96 -10.23 -11.81
C ILE A 32 0.72 -10.88 -12.41
N ASP A 33 0.53 -12.17 -12.14
CA ASP A 33 -0.73 -12.87 -12.42
C ASP A 33 -1.77 -12.48 -11.36
N PRO A 34 -2.85 -11.74 -11.73
CA PRO A 34 -3.85 -11.30 -10.78
C PRO A 34 -4.60 -12.46 -10.10
N TYR A 35 -4.69 -13.62 -10.75
CA TYR A 35 -5.40 -14.79 -10.19
C TYR A 35 -4.58 -15.52 -9.12
N GLY A 36 -3.26 -15.34 -9.12
CA GLY A 36 -2.36 -15.89 -8.10
C GLY A 36 -2.24 -15.02 -6.85
N LEU A 37 -2.84 -13.83 -6.85
CA LEU A 37 -2.73 -12.88 -5.74
C LEU A 37 -3.49 -13.34 -4.50
N LYS A 38 -2.85 -13.19 -3.35
CA LYS A 38 -3.44 -13.44 -2.03
C LYS A 38 -3.60 -12.14 -1.28
N LEU A 39 -4.72 -12.00 -0.58
CA LEU A 39 -5.00 -10.89 0.30
C LEU A 39 -4.90 -11.36 1.73
N TYR A 40 -4.13 -10.66 2.56
CA TYR A 40 -4.18 -10.88 4.00
C TYR A 40 -4.00 -9.56 4.77
N ARG A 41 -4.52 -9.54 6.00
CA ARG A 41 -4.30 -8.43 6.94
C ARG A 41 -3.20 -8.83 7.89
N ARG A 42 -2.08 -8.10 7.87
CA ARG A 42 -0.98 -8.35 8.80
C ARG A 42 -1.46 -8.04 10.22
N GLN A 43 -1.41 -9.01 11.13
CA GLN A 43 -1.62 -8.77 12.55
C GLN A 43 -0.27 -8.43 13.18
N ILE A 44 -0.03 -7.16 13.45
CA ILE A 44 1.12 -6.72 14.25
C ILE A 44 0.60 -6.48 15.68
N PRO A 45 1.19 -7.13 16.71
CA PRO A 45 0.81 -6.87 18.09
C PRO A 45 0.94 -5.37 18.42
N GLY A 46 -0.14 -4.74 18.90
CA GLY A 46 -0.15 -3.33 19.30
C GLY A 46 -0.46 -2.30 18.21
N SER A 47 -0.85 -2.71 17.00
CA SER A 47 -1.32 -1.80 15.93
C SER A 47 -2.81 -2.02 15.62
N ASP A 48 -3.61 -0.97 15.80
CA ASP A 48 -5.04 -0.95 15.43
C ASP A 48 -5.26 -0.87 13.90
N GLY A 49 -4.21 -0.54 13.14
CA GLY A 49 -4.22 -0.40 11.68
C GLY A 49 -3.47 -1.54 10.99
N LYS A 50 -4.13 -2.68 10.77
CA LYS A 50 -3.56 -3.79 10.00
C LYS A 50 -3.28 -3.35 8.56
N GLY A 51 -2.02 -3.34 8.13
CA GLY A 51 -1.66 -3.20 6.72
C GLY A 51 -2.45 -4.18 5.87
N LEU A 52 -3.11 -3.70 4.82
CA LEU A 52 -3.66 -4.60 3.81
C LEU A 52 -2.51 -5.01 2.90
N VAL A 53 -2.24 -6.31 2.90
CA VAL A 53 -1.13 -6.89 2.15
C VAL A 53 -1.69 -7.66 0.96
N ILE A 54 -1.22 -7.30 -0.23
CA ILE A 54 -1.30 -8.12 -1.42
C ILE A 54 0.03 -8.87 -1.55
N GLY A 55 -0.05 -10.19 -1.66
CA GLY A 55 1.11 -11.05 -1.82
C GLY A 55 0.94 -12.07 -2.94
N VAL A 56 2.07 -12.66 -3.33
CA VAL A 56 2.15 -13.80 -4.24
C VAL A 56 2.52 -15.06 -3.47
N GLU A 57 1.87 -16.17 -3.77
CA GLU A 57 2.22 -17.46 -3.19
C GLU A 57 3.46 -18.03 -3.90
N THR A 58 4.50 -18.36 -3.13
CA THR A 58 5.71 -18.99 -3.66
C THR A 58 5.47 -20.50 -3.88
N PRO A 59 6.33 -21.20 -4.64
CA PRO A 59 6.24 -22.66 -4.77
C PRO A 59 6.31 -23.42 -3.44
N SER A 60 6.83 -22.81 -2.38
CA SER A 60 6.87 -23.38 -1.03
C SER A 60 5.58 -23.14 -0.22
N GLY A 61 4.56 -22.49 -0.81
CA GLY A 61 3.31 -22.14 -0.14
C GLY A 61 3.40 -20.90 0.77
N GLU A 62 4.51 -20.17 0.73
CA GLU A 62 4.68 -18.94 1.49
C GLU A 62 4.04 -17.76 0.75
N ILE A 63 3.27 -16.92 1.44
CA ILE A 63 2.76 -15.69 0.86
C ILE A 63 3.81 -14.59 1.01
N ARG A 64 4.42 -14.20 -0.10
CA ARG A 64 5.39 -13.11 -0.17
C ARG A 64 4.66 -11.78 -0.41
N PRO A 65 4.81 -10.77 0.46
CA PRO A 65 4.21 -9.46 0.24
C PRO A 65 4.82 -8.77 -0.98
N ILE A 66 3.98 -8.19 -1.83
CA ILE A 66 4.41 -7.44 -3.02
C ILE A 66 3.92 -6.00 -2.99
N ALA A 67 2.77 -5.75 -2.36
CA ALA A 67 2.24 -4.42 -2.15
C ALA A 67 1.50 -4.34 -0.81
N ILE A 68 1.75 -3.26 -0.08
CA ILE A 68 1.15 -3.00 1.23
C ILE A 68 0.68 -1.55 1.23
N ILE A 69 -0.51 -1.28 1.76
CA ILE A 69 -0.87 0.07 2.20
C ILE A 69 -0.77 0.16 3.72
N GLU A 70 -0.14 1.22 4.21
CA GLU A 70 0.19 1.43 5.61
C GLU A 70 -0.12 2.86 6.05
N ASN A 71 -0.12 3.07 7.36
CA ASN A 71 -0.25 4.37 8.00
C ASN A 71 0.86 4.52 9.06
N ASP A 72 1.63 5.59 8.95
CA ASP A 72 2.62 6.00 9.95
C ASP A 72 1.90 6.48 11.22
N LEU A 73 1.53 5.54 12.08
CA LEU A 73 0.75 5.79 13.31
C LEU A 73 1.52 6.62 14.34
N SER A 74 2.80 6.33 14.53
CA SER A 74 3.68 7.03 15.49
C SER A 74 4.19 8.37 14.95
N ASN A 75 4.02 8.62 13.64
CA ASN A 75 4.51 9.81 12.95
C ASN A 75 6.04 9.95 13.01
N GLU A 76 6.75 8.84 13.22
CA GLU A 76 8.21 8.81 13.33
C GLU A 76 8.90 9.02 11.99
N THR A 77 8.26 8.60 10.90
CA THR A 77 8.81 8.69 9.54
C THR A 77 8.30 9.92 8.78
N GLY A 78 7.21 10.53 9.24
CA GLY A 78 6.55 11.64 8.57
C GLY A 78 5.86 11.25 7.26
N ARG A 79 5.65 9.95 6.99
CA ARG A 79 5.16 9.45 5.69
C ARG A 79 3.64 9.56 5.52
N GLY A 80 2.91 9.69 6.62
CA GLY A 80 1.45 9.64 6.62
C GLY A 80 0.92 8.27 6.19
N ILE A 81 -0.06 8.25 5.29
CA ILE A 81 -0.54 7.04 4.59
C ILE A 81 0.37 6.81 3.38
N TYR A 82 0.83 5.58 3.18
CA TYR A 82 1.74 5.26 2.09
C TYR A 82 1.54 3.84 1.55
N PHE A 83 2.00 3.62 0.32
CA PHE A 83 2.09 2.30 -0.29
C PHE A 83 3.54 1.84 -0.32
N THR A 84 3.79 0.61 0.08
CA THR A 84 5.09 -0.06 -0.06
C THR A 84 4.97 -1.13 -1.14
N GLY A 85 5.81 -1.06 -2.17
CA GLY A 85 5.92 -2.05 -3.22
C GLY A 85 7.28 -2.74 -3.21
N THR A 86 7.30 -4.04 -3.44
CA THR A 86 8.54 -4.84 -3.54
C THR A 86 8.50 -5.72 -4.79
N ILE A 87 9.62 -5.82 -5.49
CA ILE A 87 9.72 -6.67 -6.68
C ILE A 87 9.81 -8.15 -6.21
N PRO A 88 8.89 -9.05 -6.61
CA PRO A 88 8.88 -10.42 -6.12
C PRO A 88 10.18 -11.20 -6.37
N ALA A 89 10.82 -10.89 -7.51
CA ALA A 89 12.09 -11.47 -7.96
C ALA A 89 13.33 -10.79 -7.34
N ASP A 90 13.18 -9.57 -6.82
CA ASP A 90 14.25 -8.78 -6.20
C ASP A 90 13.74 -8.06 -4.95
N MET A 91 13.85 -8.74 -3.81
CA MET A 91 13.46 -8.19 -2.50
C MET A 91 14.52 -7.26 -1.90
N SER A 92 15.60 -6.97 -2.62
CA SER A 92 16.63 -6.04 -2.14
C SER A 92 16.22 -4.58 -2.29
N GLN A 93 15.15 -4.31 -3.05
CA GLN A 93 14.65 -2.97 -3.31
C GLN A 93 13.18 -2.84 -2.93
N SER A 94 12.81 -1.73 -2.30
CA SER A 94 11.42 -1.35 -2.07
C SER A 94 11.13 0.05 -2.56
N PHE A 95 9.87 0.30 -2.91
CA PHE A 95 9.38 1.61 -3.29
C PHE A 95 8.27 2.04 -2.33
N VAL A 96 8.41 3.24 -1.79
CA VAL A 96 7.47 3.83 -0.84
C VAL A 96 6.82 5.05 -1.49
N ALA A 97 5.52 4.95 -1.76
CA ALA A 97 4.71 6.01 -2.34
C ALA A 97 3.87 6.69 -1.24
N CYS A 98 4.34 7.82 -0.75
CA CYS A 98 3.72 8.57 0.35
C CYS A 98 2.61 9.50 -0.14
N LEU A 99 1.46 9.52 0.54
CA LEU A 99 0.40 10.49 0.30
C LEU A 99 0.72 11.78 1.04
N ARG A 100 1.30 12.74 0.33
CA ARG A 100 1.88 13.97 0.89
C ARG A 100 0.96 14.69 1.87
N LYS A 101 -0.30 14.90 1.49
CA LYS A 101 -1.29 15.62 2.29
C LYS A 101 -1.66 14.87 3.58
N SER A 102 -1.66 13.53 3.55
CA SER A 102 -1.99 12.74 4.73
C SER A 102 -0.96 12.90 5.86
N ALA A 103 0.32 13.15 5.53
CA ALA A 103 1.36 13.40 6.52
C ALA A 103 1.12 14.69 7.33
N GLN A 104 0.36 15.63 6.77
CA GLN A 104 0.01 16.91 7.42
C GLN A 104 -1.23 16.79 8.33
N LEU A 105 -1.97 15.68 8.25
CA LEU A 105 -3.12 15.43 9.09
C LEU A 105 -2.70 15.02 10.50
N HIS A 106 -3.51 15.36 11.49
CA HIS A 106 -3.36 14.85 12.84
C HIS A 106 -3.40 13.30 12.82
N PRO A 107 -2.54 12.58 13.58
CA PRO A 107 -2.44 11.12 13.51
C PRO A 107 -3.78 10.40 13.70
N VAL A 108 -4.65 10.91 14.56
CA VAL A 108 -5.99 10.34 14.81
C VAL A 108 -6.88 10.41 13.56
N TYR A 109 -7.00 11.57 12.91
CA TYR A 109 -7.82 11.71 11.70
C TYR A 109 -7.25 10.91 10.54
N ARG A 110 -5.92 10.95 10.37
CA ARG A 110 -5.23 10.12 9.39
C ARG A 110 -5.55 8.63 9.60
N HIS A 111 -5.53 8.17 10.84
CA HIS A 111 -5.86 6.78 11.16
C HIS A 111 -7.31 6.43 10.83
N MET A 112 -8.26 7.31 11.13
CA MET A 112 -9.68 7.11 10.76
C MET A 112 -9.87 6.98 9.25
N ILE A 113 -9.28 7.90 8.47
CA ILE A 113 -9.30 7.88 7.00
C ILE A 113 -8.70 6.57 6.47
N TYR A 114 -7.58 6.14 7.04
CA TYR A 114 -6.93 4.88 6.70
C TYR A 114 -7.81 3.67 7.01
N LEU A 115 -8.45 3.60 8.18
CA LEU A 115 -9.35 2.50 8.53
C LEU A 115 -10.58 2.44 7.61
N ASP A 116 -11.14 3.60 7.25
CA ASP A 116 -12.23 3.68 6.28
C ASP A 116 -11.83 3.13 4.92
N TYR A 117 -10.63 3.48 4.46
CA TYR A 117 -10.06 2.91 3.24
C TYR A 117 -9.94 1.37 3.34
N LEU A 118 -9.41 0.85 4.44
CA LEU A 118 -9.30 -0.60 4.66
C LEU A 118 -10.65 -1.32 4.70
N ARG A 119 -11.71 -0.67 5.21
CA ARG A 119 -13.07 -1.21 5.23
C ARG A 119 -13.64 -1.36 3.83
N MET A 120 -13.41 -0.38 2.95
CA MET A 120 -13.83 -0.47 1.55
C MET A 120 -13.21 -1.66 0.82
N LEU A 121 -11.96 -1.99 1.15
CA LEU A 121 -11.23 -3.10 0.54
C LEU A 121 -11.59 -4.46 1.13
N GLN A 122 -12.28 -4.51 2.29
CA GLN A 122 -12.46 -5.74 3.08
C GLN A 122 -13.18 -6.88 2.36
N ASN A 123 -14.09 -6.58 1.44
CA ASN A 123 -14.91 -7.57 0.73
C ASN A 123 -14.53 -7.70 -0.75
N ARG A 124 -13.32 -7.27 -1.12
CA ARG A 124 -12.81 -7.29 -2.50
C ARG A 124 -11.72 -8.37 -2.63
N SER A 125 -11.62 -8.99 -3.80
CA SER A 125 -10.55 -9.95 -4.09
C SER A 125 -9.20 -9.24 -4.25
N ALA A 126 -8.11 -9.96 -4.02
CA ALA A 126 -6.76 -9.42 -4.25
C ALA A 126 -6.59 -8.92 -5.69
N SER A 127 -7.10 -9.67 -6.68
CA SER A 127 -7.11 -9.27 -8.09
C SER A 127 -7.81 -7.94 -8.34
N LEU A 128 -9.00 -7.75 -7.77
CA LEU A 128 -9.77 -6.53 -7.97
C LEU A 128 -9.07 -5.33 -7.33
N ILE A 129 -8.49 -5.49 -6.14
CA ILE A 129 -7.76 -4.42 -5.46
C ILE A 129 -6.51 -4.06 -6.25
N TRP A 130 -5.78 -5.07 -6.76
CA TRP A 130 -4.61 -4.89 -7.60
C TRP A 130 -4.92 -4.13 -8.90
N ASP A 131 -5.92 -4.59 -9.65
CA ASP A 131 -6.36 -3.93 -10.89
C ASP A 131 -6.80 -2.49 -10.62
N TRP A 132 -7.45 -2.26 -9.49
CA TRP A 132 -7.86 -0.92 -9.09
C TRP A 132 -6.66 -0.02 -8.78
N TRP A 133 -5.72 -0.47 -7.94
CA TRP A 133 -4.47 0.25 -7.66
C TRP A 133 -3.69 0.54 -8.94
N LYS A 134 -3.62 -0.42 -9.86
CA LYS A 134 -2.94 -0.30 -11.15
C LYS A 134 -3.64 0.69 -12.09
N SER A 135 -4.97 0.75 -12.07
CA SER A 135 -5.76 1.62 -12.95
C SER A 135 -5.54 3.12 -12.67
N GLY A 136 -5.21 3.48 -11.42
CA GLY A 136 -5.12 4.88 -11.01
C GLY A 136 -6.47 5.60 -10.99
N LEU A 137 -7.57 4.87 -10.82
CA LEU A 137 -8.89 5.45 -10.54
C LEU A 137 -9.00 5.92 -9.09
N ASP A 138 -9.66 7.06 -8.87
CA ASP A 138 -9.96 7.55 -7.52
C ASP A 138 -10.87 6.57 -6.78
N MET A 139 -10.39 6.12 -5.62
CA MET A 139 -11.08 5.18 -4.76
C MET A 139 -12.03 5.96 -3.86
N ASP A 140 -13.28 6.11 -4.29
CA ASP A 140 -14.40 6.61 -3.48
C ASP A 140 -14.12 7.93 -2.73
N GLY A 141 -13.20 8.74 -3.27
CA GLY A 141 -12.81 10.03 -2.70
C GLY A 141 -11.89 9.94 -1.48
N LEU A 142 -10.95 8.98 -1.40
CA LEU A 142 -9.91 9.02 -0.35
C LEU A 142 -9.18 10.36 -0.36
N ASP A 143 -8.84 10.87 -1.54
CA ASP A 143 -8.23 12.18 -1.71
C ASP A 143 -9.14 13.29 -1.20
N LYS A 144 -10.45 13.18 -1.42
CA LYS A 144 -11.46 14.12 -0.90
C LYS A 144 -11.51 14.09 0.63
N LYS A 145 -11.46 12.93 1.27
CA LYS A 145 -11.41 12.81 2.74
C LYS A 145 -10.14 13.42 3.31
N ILE A 146 -8.99 13.17 2.66
CA ILE A 146 -7.71 13.77 3.02
C ILE A 146 -7.77 15.30 2.90
N ASP A 147 -8.32 15.82 1.80
CA ASP A 147 -8.47 17.26 1.56
C ASP A 147 -9.43 17.94 2.55
N GLN A 148 -10.44 17.21 3.02
CA GLN A 148 -11.43 17.72 3.97
C GLN A 148 -10.98 17.56 5.44
N GLY A 149 -9.93 16.78 5.70
CA GLY A 149 -9.50 16.45 7.06
C GLY A 149 -10.57 15.74 7.88
N GLN A 150 -11.48 15.01 7.22
CA GLN A 150 -12.60 14.29 7.82
C GLN A 150 -12.36 12.79 7.87
#